data_AF-A0AAV1DQE2-F1
#
_entry.id   AF-A0AAV1DQE2-F1
#
_cell.length_a   1.000
_cell.length_b   1.000
_cell.length_c   1.000
_cell.angle_alpha   90.00
_cell.angle_beta   90.00
_cell.angle_gamma   90.00
#
_symmetry.space_group_name_H-M   'P 1'
#
loop_
_entity.id
_entity.type
_entity.pdbx_description
1 polymer ?
#
loop_
_entity_poly.entity_id
_entity_poly.type
_entity_poly.pdbx_seq_one_letter_code
_entity_poly.pdbx_strand_id
1 'polypeptide(L)'
;MARRTSRYDLPMAGSTTVNDTTHCIIPAHTDGRLHELNQELIKLEKQLEEENKLAEALEKAEKEESRKDQWWRKPIEELDMEQLMTFAKMLEGLKKDIRKEINSRSMDLNNVNSRTFSNAAENVNPFGGN
;
A
#
# COMPACT_ATOMS: atom_id res chain seq x y z
N MET A 1 -72.91 57.34 16.44
CA MET A 1 -72.04 57.38 15.25
C MET A 1 -70.62 57.04 15.68
N ALA A 2 -70.20 55.78 15.53
CA ALA A 2 -68.86 55.31 15.93
C ALA A 2 -67.97 55.18 14.69
N ARG A 3 -66.84 55.89 14.69
CA ARG A 3 -65.88 56.00 13.58
C ARG A 3 -64.95 54.79 13.56
N ARG A 4 -64.76 54.20 12.38
CA ARG A 4 -63.78 53.12 12.11
C ARG A 4 -62.36 53.67 12.24
N THR A 5 -61.53 53.05 13.08
CA THR A 5 -60.10 53.35 13.18
C THR A 5 -59.30 52.46 12.23
N SER A 6 -58.37 53.11 11.55
CA SER A 6 -57.56 52.64 10.42
C SER A 6 -56.44 51.71 10.86
N ARG A 7 -56.20 50.63 10.10
CA ARG A 7 -55.22 49.56 10.39
C ARG A 7 -53.78 49.94 9.96
N TYR A 8 -53.39 51.20 10.14
CA TYR A 8 -52.08 51.68 9.75
C TYR A 8 -51.52 52.61 10.80
N ASP A 9 -51.16 52.06 11.96
CA ASP A 9 -50.23 52.67 12.91
C ASP A 9 -49.49 51.54 13.62
N LEU A 10 -48.39 51.07 13.02
CA LEU A 10 -47.38 50.24 13.68
C LEU A 10 -46.04 50.98 13.60
N PRO A 11 -45.36 51.23 14.72
CA PRO A 11 -44.11 51.97 14.75
C PRO A 11 -42.94 51.13 14.20
N MET A 12 -42.19 51.74 13.29
CA MET A 12 -40.86 51.32 12.83
C MET A 12 -39.80 51.71 13.87
N ALA A 13 -39.08 50.73 14.45
CA ALA A 13 -37.64 50.79 14.76
C ALA A 13 -37.18 49.58 15.61
N GLY A 14 -36.05 48.98 15.23
CA GLY A 14 -35.31 47.94 15.96
C GLY A 14 -35.33 46.60 15.23
N SER A 15 -34.50 46.42 14.19
CA SER A 15 -33.25 45.63 14.22
C SER A 15 -33.44 44.26 14.91
N THR A 16 -33.22 43.13 14.23
CA THR A 16 -31.90 42.68 13.78
C THR A 16 -32.08 41.63 12.67
N THR A 17 -31.55 41.93 11.49
CA THR A 17 -30.41 41.22 10.89
C THR A 17 -30.66 39.74 10.61
N VAL A 18 -30.92 39.48 9.32
CA VAL A 18 -30.33 38.39 8.55
C VAL A 18 -30.30 37.02 9.25
N ASN A 19 -31.40 36.31 9.03
CA ASN A 19 -31.52 34.93 8.59
C ASN A 19 -30.34 34.27 7.79
N ASP A 20 -29.07 34.67 7.99
CA ASP A 20 -27.89 34.13 7.30
C ASP A 20 -26.91 33.35 8.20
N THR A 21 -27.13 33.29 9.51
CA THR A 21 -26.15 32.64 10.42
C THR A 21 -26.29 31.11 10.49
N THR A 22 -27.35 30.52 9.95
CA THR A 22 -27.53 29.05 10.00
C THR A 22 -26.80 28.31 8.88
N HIS A 23 -26.21 29.02 7.89
CA HIS A 23 -25.66 28.35 6.71
C HIS A 23 -24.16 27.99 6.77
N CYS A 24 -23.44 28.32 7.85
CA CYS A 24 -21.98 28.13 7.88
C CYS A 24 -21.41 27.68 9.23
N ILE A 25 -22.16 26.90 10.01
CA ILE A 25 -21.59 26.20 11.17
C ILE A 25 -21.53 24.70 10.84
N ILE A 26 -20.72 24.35 9.83
CA ILE A 26 -20.16 23.00 9.77
C ILE A 26 -19.07 23.00 10.84
N PRO A 27 -19.25 22.29 11.98
CA PRO A 27 -18.27 22.36 13.04
C PRO A 27 -16.94 21.80 12.52
N ALA A 28 -15.82 22.50 12.76
CA ALA A 28 -14.50 22.20 12.17
C ALA A 28 -14.05 20.73 12.33
N HIS A 29 -14.58 20.00 13.31
CA HIS A 29 -14.34 18.56 13.47
C HIS A 29 -14.99 17.71 12.36
N THR A 30 -16.15 18.12 11.82
CA THR A 30 -16.79 17.44 10.68
C THR A 30 -16.05 17.70 9.37
N ASP A 31 -15.54 18.92 9.20
CA ASP A 31 -14.70 19.28 8.04
C ASP A 31 -13.32 18.60 8.12
N GLY A 32 -12.73 18.53 9.31
CA GLY A 32 -11.49 17.79 9.55
C GLY A 32 -11.63 16.30 9.28
N ARG A 33 -12.73 15.66 9.72
CA ARG A 33 -13.00 14.25 9.44
C ARG A 33 -13.30 13.99 7.96
N LEU A 34 -14.00 14.91 7.30
CA LEU A 34 -14.27 14.82 5.86
C LEU A 34 -12.98 15.01 5.04
N HIS A 35 -12.11 15.92 5.47
CA HIS A 35 -10.80 16.14 4.87
C HIS A 35 -9.88 14.93 5.06
N GLU A 36 -9.82 14.35 6.26
CA GLU A 36 -9.10 13.11 6.56
C GLU A 36 -9.57 11.96 5.67
N LEU A 37 -10.88 11.74 5.60
CA LEU A 37 -11.46 10.70 4.76
C LEU A 37 -11.14 10.92 3.27
N ASN A 38 -11.14 12.18 2.81
CA ASN A 38 -10.80 12.54 1.44
C ASN A 38 -9.30 12.27 1.14
N GLN A 39 -8.42 12.53 2.11
CA GLN A 39 -6.99 12.19 1.97
C GLN A 39 -6.77 10.67 1.92
N GLU A 40 -7.48 9.89 2.74
CA GLU A 40 -7.43 8.43 2.69
C GLU A 40 -7.93 7.91 1.35
N LEU A 41 -9.02 8.48 0.83
CA LEU A 41 -9.57 8.11 -0.48
C LEU A 41 -8.56 8.38 -1.59
N ILE A 42 -7.96 9.56 -1.64
CA ILE A 42 -6.91 9.91 -2.62
C ILE A 42 -5.72 8.95 -2.53
N LYS A 43 -5.32 8.58 -1.31
CA LYS A 43 -4.22 7.64 -1.09
C LYS A 43 -4.55 6.25 -1.61
N LEU A 44 -5.76 5.75 -1.35
CA LEU A 44 -6.24 4.46 -1.84
C LEU A 44 -6.42 4.47 -3.35
N GLU A 45 -6.93 5.55 -3.92
CA GLU A 45 -7.05 5.73 -5.37
C GLU A 45 -5.67 5.69 -6.04
N LYS A 46 -4.68 6.36 -5.47
CA LYS A 46 -3.30 6.31 -5.98
C LYS A 46 -2.71 4.90 -5.91
N GLN A 47 -2.91 4.19 -4.80
CA GLN A 47 -2.45 2.80 -4.67
C GLN A 47 -3.13 1.89 -5.69
N LEU A 48 -4.44 2.05 -5.89
CA LEU A 48 -5.18 1.29 -6.89
C LEU A 48 -4.69 1.60 -8.31
N GLU A 49 -4.35 2.85 -8.60
CA GLU A 49 -3.79 3.24 -9.90
C GLU A 49 -2.39 2.66 -10.13
N GLU A 50 -1.56 2.60 -9.09
CA GLU A 50 -0.24 1.94 -9.13
C GLU A 50 -0.37 0.43 -9.37
N GLU A 51 -1.27 -0.25 -8.65
CA GLU A 51 -1.58 -1.67 -8.86
C GLU A 51 -2.17 -1.93 -10.26
N ASN A 52 -3.06 -1.07 -10.76
CA ASN A 52 -3.57 -1.18 -12.12
C ASN A 52 -2.47 -0.99 -13.16
N LYS A 53 -1.56 -0.03 -12.98
CA LYS A 53 -0.40 0.15 -13.87
C LYS A 53 0.51 -1.08 -13.86
N LEU A 54 0.71 -1.69 -12.69
CA LEU A 54 1.47 -2.93 -12.56
C LEU A 54 0.75 -4.09 -13.27
N ALA A 55 -0.56 -4.23 -13.10
CA ALA A 55 -1.37 -5.23 -13.78
C ALA A 55 -1.33 -5.05 -15.30
N GLU A 56 -1.46 -3.83 -15.81
CA GLU A 56 -1.33 -3.53 -17.23
C GLU A 56 0.08 -3.82 -17.77
N ALA A 57 1.12 -3.54 -16.98
CA ALA A 57 2.50 -3.85 -17.34
C ALA A 57 2.74 -5.37 -17.41
N LEU A 58 2.19 -6.12 -16.44
CA LEU A 58 2.22 -7.58 -16.44
C LEU A 58 1.44 -8.17 -17.62
N GLU A 59 0.26 -7.64 -17.93
CA GLU A 59 -0.54 -8.07 -19.08
C GLU A 59 0.18 -7.78 -20.40
N LYS A 60 0.85 -6.62 -20.52
CA LYS A 60 1.69 -6.29 -21.69
C LYS A 60 2.90 -7.21 -21.78
N ALA A 61 3.58 -7.47 -20.67
CA ALA A 61 4.71 -8.38 -20.61
C ALA A 61 4.29 -9.81 -20.97
N GLU A 62 3.13 -10.27 -20.51
CA GLU A 62 2.56 -11.56 -20.87
C GLU A 62 2.16 -11.61 -22.35
N LYS A 63 1.57 -10.55 -22.90
CA LYS A 63 1.27 -10.44 -24.34
C LYS A 63 2.52 -10.40 -25.22
N GLU A 64 3.61 -9.83 -24.73
CA GLU A 64 4.89 -9.78 -25.45
C GLU A 64 5.67 -11.09 -25.31
N GLU A 65 5.61 -11.71 -24.14
CA GLU A 65 6.20 -13.02 -23.88
C GLU A 65 5.44 -14.12 -24.62
N SER A 66 4.11 -14.06 -24.72
CA SER A 66 3.31 -15.00 -25.53
C SER A 66 3.61 -14.93 -27.03
N ARG A 67 4.20 -13.84 -27.53
CA ARG A 67 4.75 -13.77 -28.90
C ARG A 67 6.07 -14.54 -29.05
N LYS A 68 6.78 -14.81 -27.96
CA LYS A 68 7.99 -15.64 -27.92
C LYS A 68 7.57 -17.02 -27.45
N ASP A 69 7.33 -17.97 -28.36
CA ASP A 69 6.92 -19.36 -28.10
C ASP A 69 7.04 -19.78 -26.62
N GLN A 70 5.98 -19.51 -25.83
CA GLN A 70 5.88 -19.88 -24.41
C GLN A 70 5.55 -21.37 -24.31
N TRP A 71 6.38 -22.20 -24.94
CA TRP A 71 6.17 -23.63 -25.03
C TRP A 71 6.04 -24.25 -23.63
N TRP A 72 6.79 -23.74 -22.64
CA TRP A 72 6.73 -24.17 -21.24
C TRP A 72 5.42 -23.85 -20.51
N ARG A 73 4.55 -23.00 -21.07
CA ARG A 73 3.19 -22.75 -20.56
C ARG A 73 2.13 -23.67 -21.18
N LYS A 74 2.47 -24.38 -22.25
CA LYS A 74 1.54 -25.34 -22.87
C LYS A 74 1.28 -26.49 -21.89
N PRO A 75 0.09 -27.12 -21.97
CA PRO A 75 -0.18 -28.32 -21.19
C PRO A 75 0.87 -29.40 -21.48
N ILE A 76 1.16 -30.24 -20.49
CA ILE A 76 2.26 -31.20 -20.56
C ILE A 76 2.07 -32.25 -21.67
N GLU A 77 0.82 -32.45 -22.07
CA GLU A 77 0.39 -33.32 -23.16
C GLU A 77 0.72 -32.75 -24.56
N GLU A 78 0.91 -31.44 -24.68
CA GLU A 78 1.22 -30.73 -25.93
C GLU A 78 2.72 -30.41 -26.10
N LEU A 79 3.52 -30.75 -25.08
CA LEU A 79 4.96 -30.52 -25.06
C LEU A 79 5.70 -31.69 -25.71
N ASP A 80 6.64 -31.39 -26.60
CA ASP A 80 7.51 -32.41 -27.18
C ASP A 80 8.52 -32.96 -26.16
N MET A 81 9.04 -34.17 -26.38
CA MET A 81 10.00 -34.80 -25.45
C MET A 81 11.27 -33.97 -25.26
N GLU A 82 11.76 -33.28 -26.30
CA GLU A 82 12.92 -32.39 -26.16
C GLU A 82 12.61 -31.18 -25.28
N GLN A 83 11.40 -30.62 -25.41
CA GLN A 83 10.92 -29.51 -24.59
C GLN A 83 10.75 -29.95 -23.13
N LEU A 84 10.15 -31.11 -22.88
CA LEU A 84 9.99 -31.70 -21.55
C LEU A 84 11.35 -31.91 -20.86
N MET A 85 12.31 -32.49 -21.58
CA MET A 85 13.63 -32.75 -21.04
C MET A 85 14.40 -31.46 -20.73
N THR A 86 14.25 -30.44 -21.58
CA THR A 86 14.83 -29.11 -21.34
C THR A 86 14.18 -28.45 -20.13
N PHE A 87 12.85 -28.52 -20.01
CA PHE A 87 12.11 -27.97 -18.88
C PHE A 87 12.50 -28.65 -17.55
N ALA A 88 12.59 -29.98 -17.54
CA ALA A 88 13.03 -30.75 -16.39
C ALA A 88 14.44 -30.33 -15.91
N LYS A 89 15.39 -30.15 -16.84
CA LYS A 89 16.75 -29.67 -16.53
C LYS A 89 16.74 -28.27 -15.93
N MET A 90 15.94 -27.36 -16.48
CA MET A 90 15.82 -26.00 -15.95
C MET A 90 15.25 -25.99 -14.52
N LEU A 91 14.20 -26.77 -14.26
CA LEU A 91 13.62 -26.92 -12.92
C LEU A 91 14.62 -27.54 -11.92
N GLU A 92 15.42 -28.52 -12.35
CA GLU A 92 16.45 -29.10 -11.51
C GLU A 92 17.56 -28.09 -11.17
N GLY A 93 17.96 -27.26 -12.15
CA GLY A 93 18.89 -26.14 -11.94
C GLY A 93 18.35 -25.14 -10.92
N LEU A 94 17.12 -24.66 -11.13
CA LEU A 94 16.46 -23.73 -10.21
C LEU A 94 16.38 -24.29 -8.78
N LYS A 95 16.03 -25.57 -8.63
CA LYS A 95 16.00 -26.25 -7.33
C LYS A 95 17.38 -26.24 -6.65
N LYS A 96 18.45 -26.46 -7.41
CA LYS A 96 19.83 -26.41 -6.89
C LYS A 96 20.17 -24.99 -6.44
N ASP A 97 19.80 -23.97 -7.21
CA ASP A 97 20.11 -22.58 -6.88
C ASP A 97 19.33 -22.09 -5.66
N ILE A 98 18.05 -22.47 -5.53
CA ILE A 98 17.27 -22.21 -4.30
C ILE A 98 17.93 -22.86 -3.08
N ARG A 99 18.38 -24.12 -3.19
CA ARG A 99 19.11 -24.76 -2.08
C ARG A 99 20.42 -24.06 -1.74
N LYS A 100 21.16 -23.60 -2.74
CA LYS A 100 22.40 -22.84 -2.52
C LYS A 100 22.10 -21.54 -1.78
N GLU A 101 21.07 -20.81 -2.19
CA GLU A 101 20.66 -19.55 -1.56
C GLU A 101 20.25 -19.78 -0.09
N ILE A 102 19.44 -20.80 0.18
CA ILE A 102 19.05 -21.19 1.54
C ILE A 102 20.29 -21.53 2.39
N ASN A 103 21.20 -22.34 1.83
CA ASN A 103 22.42 -22.73 2.55
C ASN A 103 23.34 -21.53 2.80
N SER A 104 23.52 -20.64 1.83
CA SER A 104 24.30 -19.40 1.99
C SER A 104 23.72 -18.55 3.12
N ARG A 105 22.41 -18.28 3.05
CA ARG A 105 21.73 -17.46 4.07
C ARG A 105 21.74 -18.12 5.46
N SER A 106 21.68 -19.45 5.53
CA SER A 106 21.84 -20.18 6.78
C SER A 106 23.27 -20.11 7.33
N MET A 107 24.29 -20.16 6.47
CA MET A 107 25.69 -20.00 6.85
C MET A 107 25.98 -18.58 7.36
N ASP A 108 25.40 -17.56 6.73
CA ASP A 108 25.51 -16.17 7.17
C ASP A 108 24.94 -15.96 8.58
N LEU A 109 23.77 -16.54 8.88
CA LEU A 109 23.16 -16.49 10.21
C LEU A 109 24.01 -17.19 11.29
N ASN A 110 24.63 -18.32 10.95
CA ASN A 110 25.50 -19.06 11.88
C ASN A 110 26.82 -18.31 12.14
N ASN A 111 27.39 -17.66 11.13
CA ASN A 111 28.61 -16.85 11.26
C ASN A 111 28.38 -15.60 12.15
N VAL A 112 27.23 -14.93 12.00
CA VAL A 112 26.86 -13.78 12.86
C VAL A 112 26.72 -14.21 14.32
N ASN A 113 26.03 -15.32 14.59
CA ASN A 113 25.93 -15.85 15.96
C ASN A 113 27.30 -16.22 16.54
N SER A 114 28.19 -16.85 15.76
CA SER A 114 29.51 -17.22 16.29
C SER A 114 30.39 -16.01 16.64
N ARG A 115 30.26 -14.90 15.90
CA ARG A 115 31.00 -13.66 16.17
C ARG A 115 30.47 -12.88 17.38
N THR A 116 29.16 -12.89 17.60
CA THR A 116 28.56 -12.20 18.75
C THR A 116 28.90 -12.86 20.09
N PHE A 117 28.99 -14.20 20.14
CA PHE A 117 29.40 -14.91 21.36
C PHE A 117 30.90 -14.77 21.67
N SER A 118 31.79 -14.74 20.67
CA SER A 118 33.23 -14.54 20.92
C SER A 118 33.57 -13.12 21.39
N ASN A 119 32.92 -12.09 20.84
CA ASN A 119 33.18 -10.70 21.25
C ASN A 119 32.63 -10.36 22.65
N ALA A 120 31.64 -11.10 23.15
CA ALA A 120 31.12 -10.92 24.50
C ALA A 120 32.05 -11.52 25.57
N ALA A 121 32.79 -12.58 25.25
CA ALA A 121 33.74 -13.22 26.16
C ALA A 121 35.08 -12.46 26.29
N GLU A 122 35.43 -11.62 25.32
CA GLU A 122 36.67 -10.82 25.35
C GLU A 122 36.56 -9.49 26.11
N ASN A 123 35.37 -9.04 26.49
CA ASN A 123 35.15 -7.74 27.16
C ASN A 123 34.82 -7.86 28.67
N VAL A 124 35.28 -8.92 29.33
CA VAL A 124 35.32 -8.98 30.79
C VAL A 124 36.77 -8.82 31.22
N ASN A 125 37.21 -7.56 31.32
CA ASN A 125 38.47 -7.23 31.98
C ASN A 125 38.36 -7.61 33.47
N PRO A 126 39.20 -8.53 34.00
CA PRO A 126 39.10 -8.98 35.38
C PRO A 126 39.86 -8.08 36.38
N PHE A 127 40.64 -7.10 35.93
CA PHE A 127 41.35 -6.16 36.80
C PHE A 127 41.52 -4.78 36.15
N GLY A 128 41.04 -3.72 36.82
CA GLY A 128 41.28 -2.31 36.50
C GLY A 128 40.17 -1.46 37.11
N GLY A 129 40.34 -0.66 38.17
CA GLY A 129 41.54 0.04 38.61
C GLY A 129 41.45 1.50 38.19
N ASN A 130 40.62 2.28 38.90
CA ASN A 130 40.94 3.64 39.34
C ASN A 130 40.10 3.99 40.57
#